data_AF-A0A645EDN3-F1
#
_entry.id   AF-A0A645EDN3-F1
#
_cell.length_a   1.000
_cell.length_b   1.000
_cell.length_c   1.000
_cell.angle_alpha   90.00
_cell.angle_beta   90.00
_cell.angle_gamma   90.00
#
_symmetry.space_group_name_H-M   'P 1'
#
loop_
_entity.id
_entity.type
_entity.pdbx_description
1 polymer ?
#
loop_
_entity_poly.entity_id
_entity_poly.type
_entity_poly.pdbx_seq_one_letter_code
_entity_poly.pdbx_strand_id
1 'polypeptide(L)'
;MLDELDAARKSGMTAREYAMSKGVPSSLSDEDAAIQDAYEQKMRMEDAGDANPNGIKINAGKQDKHILGTNNYEQSKASGANRSILKVNPQQLLDDFAGTGQKIGTNKERVDFGKVIGQYYDETTGVFVDTTQGIIHYDTKGGAHIVPSAPK
;
A
#
# COMPACT_ATOMS: atom_id res chain seq x y z
N MET A 1 13.23 -3.10 13.40
CA MET A 1 14.37 -2.17 13.20
C MET A 1 15.69 -2.66 13.79
N LEU A 2 15.79 -3.05 15.07
CA LEU A 2 17.06 -3.60 15.62
C LEU A 2 17.33 -5.06 15.22
N ASP A 3 16.30 -5.85 14.94
CA ASP A 3 16.45 -7.30 14.71
C ASP A 3 16.93 -7.68 13.30
N GLU A 4 16.67 -6.85 12.27
CA GLU A 4 17.08 -7.12 10.88
C GLU A 4 18.58 -6.83 10.64
N LEU A 5 19.12 -5.81 11.28
CA LEU A 5 20.57 -5.55 11.26
C LEU A 5 21.35 -6.68 11.94
N ASP A 6 20.81 -7.23 13.03
CA ASP A 6 21.40 -8.37 13.73
C ASP A 6 21.24 -9.67 12.93
N ALA A 7 20.13 -9.86 12.21
CA ALA A 7 19.94 -11.01 11.31
C ALA A 7 20.89 -10.95 10.09
N ALA A 8 21.08 -9.77 9.49
CA ALA A 8 22.04 -9.55 8.41
C ALA A 8 23.50 -9.74 8.89
N ARG A 9 23.85 -9.19 10.08
CA ARG A 9 25.17 -9.41 10.68
C ARG A 9 25.45 -10.88 11.00
N LYS A 10 24.46 -11.63 11.49
CA LYS A 10 24.59 -13.07 11.78
C LYS A 10 24.72 -13.94 10.53
N SER A 11 24.18 -13.51 9.39
CA SER A 11 24.32 -14.21 8.11
C SER A 11 25.56 -13.79 7.31
N GLY A 12 26.33 -12.80 7.80
CA GLY A 12 27.51 -12.28 7.11
C GLY A 12 27.18 -11.45 5.85
N MET A 13 25.90 -11.10 5.68
CA MET A 13 25.38 -10.34 4.56
C MET A 13 25.20 -8.88 4.96
N THR A 14 25.39 -7.98 4.01
CA THR A 14 24.84 -6.62 4.13
C THR A 14 23.31 -6.68 4.20
N ALA A 15 22.67 -5.67 4.79
CA ALA A 15 21.19 -5.60 4.83
C ALA A 15 20.59 -5.73 3.41
N ARG A 16 21.30 -5.18 2.40
CA ARG A 16 20.98 -5.28 0.98
C ARG A 16 21.03 -6.71 0.45
N GLU A 17 22.07 -7.49 0.76
CA GLU A 17 22.19 -8.89 0.34
C GLU A 17 21.15 -9.79 1.02
N TYR A 18 20.83 -9.50 2.29
CA TYR A 18 19.78 -10.20 3.00
C TYR A 18 18.40 -9.93 2.36
N ALA A 19 18.09 -8.68 2.04
CA ALA A 19 16.87 -8.31 1.32
C ALA A 19 16.80 -8.94 -0.09
N MET A 20 17.91 -8.99 -0.82
CA MET A 20 17.99 -9.68 -2.12
C MET A 20 17.78 -11.20 -2.00
N SER A 21 18.29 -11.84 -0.93
CA SER A 21 18.06 -13.27 -0.67
C SER A 21 16.58 -13.62 -0.44
N LYS A 22 15.78 -12.61 -0.05
CA LYS A 22 14.33 -12.68 0.15
C LYS A 22 13.53 -12.28 -1.10
N GLY A 23 14.19 -11.89 -2.19
CA GLY A 23 13.54 -11.54 -3.46
C GLY A 23 13.23 -10.05 -3.64
N VAL A 24 13.78 -9.16 -2.81
CA VAL A 24 13.56 -7.71 -2.91
C VAL A 24 14.41 -7.12 -4.06
N PRO A 25 13.82 -6.41 -5.05
CA PRO A 25 14.55 -5.84 -6.18
C PRO A 25 15.51 -4.70 -5.79
N SER A 26 16.60 -4.55 -6.54
CA SER A 26 17.71 -3.60 -6.30
C SER A 26 17.38 -2.11 -6.45
N SER A 27 16.14 -1.75 -6.82
CA SER A 27 15.68 -0.38 -7.14
C SER A 27 14.97 0.34 -6.00
N LEU A 28 14.74 -0.32 -4.87
CA LEU A 28 14.14 0.27 -3.68
C LEU A 28 15.24 0.86 -2.79
N SER A 29 14.99 2.04 -2.21
CA SER A 29 15.87 2.55 -1.16
C SER A 29 15.83 1.63 0.07
N ASP A 30 16.86 1.66 0.92
CA ASP A 30 16.89 0.82 2.13
C ASP A 30 15.67 1.08 3.05
N GLU A 31 15.14 2.31 3.03
CA GLU A 31 13.91 2.70 3.73
C GLU A 31 12.66 2.08 3.07
N ASP A 32 12.56 2.13 1.74
CA ASP A 32 11.45 1.56 0.98
C ASP A 32 11.37 0.02 1.12
N ALA A 33 12.52 -0.64 1.12
CA ALA A 33 12.62 -2.08 1.31
C ALA A 33 12.19 -2.51 2.72
N ALA A 34 12.62 -1.76 3.75
CA ALA A 34 12.21 -2.00 5.14
C ALA A 34 10.71 -1.75 5.34
N ILE A 35 10.14 -0.72 4.69
CA ILE A 35 8.69 -0.45 4.70
C ILE A 35 7.92 -1.61 4.04
N GLN A 36 8.43 -2.14 2.93
CA GLN A 36 7.81 -3.27 2.24
C GLN A 36 7.85 -4.56 3.07
N ASP A 37 9.00 -4.90 3.67
CA ASP A 37 9.13 -6.10 4.52
C ASP A 37 8.22 -5.99 5.76
N ALA A 38 8.18 -4.82 6.41
CA ALA A 38 7.28 -4.56 7.53
C ALA A 38 5.80 -4.66 7.12
N TYR A 39 5.43 -4.19 5.92
CA TYR A 39 4.09 -4.36 5.38
C TYR A 39 3.75 -5.84 5.16
N GLU A 40 4.63 -6.59 4.49
CA GLU A 40 4.42 -8.02 4.23
C GLU A 40 4.34 -8.86 5.53
N GLN A 41 5.16 -8.53 6.52
CA GLN A 41 5.15 -9.17 7.83
C GLN A 41 3.86 -8.84 8.61
N LYS A 42 3.40 -7.58 8.57
CA LYS A 42 2.13 -7.16 9.18
C LYS A 42 0.93 -7.84 8.51
N MET A 43 0.92 -7.89 7.17
CA MET A 43 -0.11 -8.61 6.40
C MET A 43 -0.16 -10.10 6.74
N ARG A 44 0.99 -10.74 7.02
CA ARG A 44 1.06 -12.13 7.48
C ARG A 44 0.50 -12.36 8.89
N MET A 45 0.47 -11.35 9.74
CA MET A 45 0.01 -11.44 11.13
C MET A 45 -1.47 -11.06 11.31
N GLU A 46 -2.06 -10.31 10.38
CA GLU A 46 -3.44 -9.81 10.44
C GLU A 46 -4.48 -10.71 9.75
N ASP A 47 -4.12 -11.93 9.33
CA ASP A 47 -5.03 -12.92 8.72
C ASP A 47 -5.95 -13.62 9.76
N ALA A 48 -6.66 -12.83 10.56
CA ALA A 48 -7.75 -13.31 11.41
C ALA A 48 -8.72 -12.16 11.76
N GLY A 49 -9.82 -12.04 11.00
CA GLY A 49 -10.92 -11.13 11.35
C GLY A 49 -12.07 -11.20 10.34
N ASP A 50 -13.24 -11.59 10.82
CA ASP A 50 -14.43 -11.97 10.06
C ASP A 50 -15.14 -10.83 9.28
N ALA A 51 -15.70 -11.24 8.14
CA ALA A 51 -16.75 -10.67 7.28
C ALA A 51 -16.78 -9.16 6.93
N ASN A 52 -16.34 -8.87 5.70
CA ASN A 52 -16.90 -7.81 4.86
C ASN A 52 -18.44 -7.96 4.73
N PRO A 53 -19.27 -7.03 5.25
CA PRO A 53 -20.73 -7.15 5.15
C PRO A 53 -21.25 -7.05 3.71
N ASN A 54 -20.44 -6.53 2.78
CA ASN A 54 -20.77 -6.37 1.36
C ASN A 54 -20.09 -7.40 0.44
N GLY A 55 -19.24 -8.28 0.97
CA GLY A 55 -18.46 -9.26 0.20
C GLY A 55 -17.42 -8.67 -0.77
N ILE A 56 -17.07 -7.39 -0.64
CA ILE A 56 -16.18 -6.69 -1.59
C ILE A 56 -14.73 -7.13 -1.40
N LYS A 57 -14.06 -7.48 -2.50
CA LYS A 57 -12.66 -7.94 -2.46
C LYS A 57 -11.71 -6.98 -3.15
N ILE A 58 -10.48 -6.90 -2.64
CA ILE A 58 -9.43 -6.13 -3.31
C ILE A 58 -9.14 -6.71 -4.69
N ASN A 59 -9.15 -5.83 -5.69
CA ASN A 59 -8.67 -6.11 -7.03
C ASN A 59 -7.14 -5.96 -7.04
N ALA A 60 -6.43 -7.06 -6.80
CA ALA A 60 -4.97 -7.07 -6.63
C ALA A 60 -4.22 -6.32 -7.74
N GLY A 61 -4.50 -6.62 -9.01
CA GLY A 61 -3.79 -5.96 -10.13
C GLY A 61 -4.01 -4.43 -10.21
N LYS A 62 -5.14 -3.92 -9.72
CA LYS A 62 -5.35 -2.47 -9.59
C LYS A 62 -4.69 -1.90 -8.33
N GLN A 63 -4.78 -2.64 -7.22
CA GLN A 63 -4.22 -2.23 -5.93
C GLN A 63 -2.68 -2.18 -5.97
N ASP A 64 -2.04 -3.14 -6.62
CA ASP A 64 -0.58 -3.24 -6.75
C ASP A 64 0.03 -1.95 -7.31
N LYS A 65 -0.68 -1.23 -8.19
CA LYS A 65 -0.22 0.08 -8.70
C LYS A 65 0.00 1.13 -7.61
N HIS A 66 -0.46 0.87 -6.39
CA HIS A 66 -0.32 1.71 -5.22
C HIS A 66 0.48 1.04 -4.09
N ILE A 67 1.09 -0.14 -4.33
CA ILE A 67 1.95 -0.81 -3.34
C ILE A 67 3.38 -0.81 -3.87
N LEU A 68 4.28 -0.21 -3.09
CA LEU A 68 5.70 -0.09 -3.40
C LEU A 68 6.33 -1.46 -3.63
N GLY A 69 7.28 -1.57 -4.57
CA GLY A 69 7.97 -2.84 -4.85
C GLY A 69 7.17 -3.89 -5.62
N THR A 70 5.86 -3.70 -5.84
CA THR A 70 5.12 -4.58 -6.76
C THR A 70 5.48 -4.31 -8.21
N ASN A 71 5.39 -5.34 -9.05
CA ASN A 71 5.67 -5.21 -10.48
C ASN A 71 4.83 -4.11 -11.15
N ASN A 72 3.56 -3.95 -10.75
CA ASN A 72 2.66 -2.94 -11.33
C ASN A 72 3.02 -1.50 -10.92
N TYR A 73 3.51 -1.32 -9.68
CA TYR A 73 4.02 -0.03 -9.22
C TYR A 73 5.33 0.32 -9.92
N GLU A 74 6.30 -0.59 -9.93
CA GLU A 74 7.62 -0.37 -10.55
C GLU A 74 7.50 -0.09 -12.06
N GLN A 75 6.59 -0.78 -12.76
CA GLN A 75 6.29 -0.46 -14.17
C GLN A 75 5.69 0.93 -14.35
N SER A 76 4.77 1.35 -13.47
CA SER A 76 4.20 2.71 -13.53
C SER A 76 5.29 3.75 -13.34
N LYS A 77 6.15 3.57 -12.34
CA LYS A 77 7.31 4.43 -12.06
C LYS A 77 8.28 4.49 -13.25
N ALA A 78 8.60 3.34 -13.85
CA ALA A 78 9.47 3.25 -15.02
C ALA A 78 8.88 3.95 -16.26
N SER A 79 7.55 3.99 -16.40
CA SER A 79 6.86 4.77 -17.45
C SER A 79 6.74 6.27 -17.15
N GLY A 80 7.31 6.76 -16.04
CA GLY A 80 7.23 8.16 -15.62
C GLY A 80 5.93 8.54 -14.90
N ALA A 81 5.10 7.55 -14.54
CA ALA A 81 3.87 7.78 -13.79
C ALA A 81 4.10 7.53 -12.30
N ASN A 82 4.16 8.62 -11.51
CA ASN A 82 4.23 8.53 -10.06
C ASN A 82 2.83 8.23 -9.48
N ARG A 83 2.75 7.17 -8.68
CA ARG A 83 1.50 6.72 -8.06
C ARG A 83 1.54 7.02 -6.56
N SER A 84 0.43 7.48 -5.99
CA SER A 84 0.25 7.49 -4.54
C SER A 84 0.47 6.08 -3.97
N ILE A 85 1.09 6.00 -2.79
CA ILE A 85 1.54 4.77 -2.15
C ILE A 85 0.64 4.46 -0.96
N LEU A 86 0.06 3.26 -0.91
CA LEU A 86 -0.64 2.72 0.24
C LEU A 86 0.34 1.82 1.03
N LYS A 87 0.39 1.99 2.35
CA LYS A 87 1.33 1.29 3.26
C LYS A 87 0.62 0.43 4.31
N VAL A 88 -0.70 0.27 4.19
CA VAL A 88 -1.55 -0.47 5.15
C VAL A 88 -2.42 -1.48 4.42
N ASN A 89 -2.95 -2.47 5.16
CA ASN A 89 -3.75 -3.55 4.61
C ASN A 89 -4.99 -3.00 3.89
N PRO A 90 -5.08 -3.14 2.55
CA PRO A 90 -6.19 -2.57 1.79
C PRO A 90 -7.51 -3.31 2.04
N GLN A 91 -7.47 -4.62 2.31
CA GLN A 91 -8.69 -5.39 2.59
C GLN A 91 -9.26 -5.00 3.94
N GLN A 92 -8.42 -4.84 4.96
CA GLN A 92 -8.84 -4.33 6.27
C GLN A 92 -9.46 -2.93 6.16
N LEU A 93 -8.87 -2.03 5.37
CA LEU A 93 -9.47 -0.71 5.13
C LEU A 93 -10.85 -0.80 4.47
N LEU A 94 -11.07 -1.73 3.54
CA LEU A 94 -12.40 -1.94 2.96
C LEU A 94 -13.38 -2.49 4.00
N ASP A 95 -12.95 -3.48 4.77
CA ASP A 95 -13.81 -4.17 5.73
C ASP A 95 -14.25 -3.21 6.85
N ASP A 96 -13.36 -2.33 7.29
CA ASP A 96 -13.61 -1.38 8.37
C ASP A 96 -14.35 -0.09 7.91
N PHE A 97 -14.10 0.40 6.68
CA PHE A 97 -14.51 1.75 6.29
C PHE A 97 -15.38 1.86 5.02
N ALA A 98 -15.58 0.80 4.25
CA ALA A 98 -16.44 0.89 3.05
C ALA A 98 -17.87 1.32 3.42
N GLY A 99 -18.38 2.35 2.74
CA GLY A 99 -19.71 2.93 2.98
C GLY A 99 -19.78 4.00 4.08
N THR A 100 -18.68 4.31 4.76
CA THR A 100 -18.62 5.33 5.83
C THR A 100 -18.30 6.75 5.32
N GLY A 101 -17.76 6.85 4.12
CA GLY A 101 -17.26 8.08 3.52
C GLY A 101 -18.25 8.82 2.64
N GLN A 102 -17.74 9.85 1.96
CA GLN A 102 -18.49 10.67 1.04
C GLN A 102 -18.51 10.02 -0.35
N LYS A 103 -19.70 9.70 -0.88
CA LYS A 103 -19.85 9.23 -2.26
C LYS A 103 -19.41 10.30 -3.25
N ILE A 104 -18.59 9.90 -4.22
CA ILE A 104 -18.13 10.73 -5.34
C ILE A 104 -18.55 10.05 -6.63
N GLY A 105 -19.66 10.51 -7.21
CA GLY A 105 -20.27 9.83 -8.36
C GLY A 105 -20.88 8.48 -7.98
N THR A 106 -20.89 7.54 -8.92
CA THR A 106 -21.63 6.28 -8.80
C THR A 106 -20.85 5.15 -8.15
N ASN A 107 -19.53 5.12 -8.32
CA ASN A 107 -18.68 4.00 -7.93
C ASN A 107 -17.41 4.41 -7.18
N LYS A 108 -17.38 5.61 -6.60
CA LYS A 108 -16.26 6.05 -5.76
C LYS A 108 -16.74 6.60 -4.44
N GLU A 109 -15.88 6.50 -3.46
CA GLU A 109 -16.11 6.97 -2.11
C GLU A 109 -14.82 7.57 -1.57
N ARG A 110 -14.89 8.78 -1.03
CA ARG A 110 -13.77 9.40 -0.31
C ARG A 110 -13.92 9.12 1.18
N VAL A 111 -12.89 8.55 1.76
CA VAL A 111 -12.86 8.13 3.15
C VAL A 111 -11.67 8.80 3.85
N ASP A 112 -11.91 9.28 5.07
CA ASP A 112 -10.85 9.55 6.03
C ASP A 112 -10.72 8.33 6.93
N PHE A 113 -9.59 7.65 6.86
CA PHE A 113 -9.36 6.41 7.61
C PHE A 113 -8.93 6.65 9.07
N GLY A 114 -8.81 7.92 9.49
CA GLY A 114 -8.47 8.31 10.87
C GLY A 114 -7.04 7.96 11.31
N LYS A 115 -6.25 7.33 10.42
CA LYS A 115 -4.84 7.00 10.60
C LYS A 115 -4.11 7.21 9.28
N VAL A 116 -2.80 7.45 9.32
CA VAL A 116 -1.99 7.52 8.10
C VAL A 116 -2.05 6.16 7.41
N ILE A 117 -2.52 6.16 6.16
CA ILE A 117 -2.66 4.95 5.34
C ILE A 117 -1.52 4.80 4.33
N GLY A 118 -0.77 5.87 4.09
CA GLY A 118 0.26 5.93 3.07
C GLY A 118 0.53 7.37 2.65
N GLN A 119 0.96 7.54 1.41
CA GLN A 119 1.42 8.81 0.85
C GLN A 119 0.67 9.15 -0.44
N TYR A 120 0.14 10.37 -0.49
CA TYR A 120 -0.37 10.98 -1.70
C TYR A 120 0.77 11.59 -2.50
N TYR A 121 0.82 11.32 -3.81
CA TYR A 121 1.72 12.03 -4.72
C TYR A 121 1.06 13.30 -5.23
N ASP A 122 1.60 14.46 -4.86
CA ASP A 122 1.15 15.75 -5.38
C ASP A 122 1.82 16.03 -6.72
N GLU A 123 1.04 15.97 -7.80
CA GLU A 123 1.52 16.21 -9.17
C GLU A 123 1.96 17.67 -9.41
N THR A 124 1.52 18.61 -8.58
CA THR A 124 1.88 20.04 -8.69
C THR A 124 3.28 20.29 -8.15
N THR A 125 3.58 19.72 -6.99
CA THR A 125 4.86 19.94 -6.28
C THR A 125 5.87 18.82 -6.54
N GLY A 126 5.42 17.68 -7.05
CA GLY A 126 6.24 16.49 -7.29
C GLY A 126 6.65 15.76 -6.01
N VAL A 127 6.01 16.04 -4.87
CA VAL A 127 6.36 15.46 -3.57
C VAL A 127 5.32 14.46 -3.05
N PHE A 128 5.78 13.54 -2.21
CA PHE A 128 4.92 12.64 -1.47
C PHE A 128 4.55 13.26 -0.12
N VAL A 129 3.26 13.19 0.23
CA VAL A 129 2.71 13.72 1.48
C VAL A 129 1.93 12.63 2.18
N ASP A 130 2.23 12.38 3.46
CA ASP A 130 1.48 11.42 4.27
C ASP A 130 -0.01 11.80 4.32
N THR A 131 -0.89 10.81 4.21
CA THR A 131 -2.33 11.05 4.13
C THR A 131 -3.14 10.02 4.92
N THR A 132 -4.21 10.50 5.54
CA THR A 132 -5.29 9.67 6.10
C THR A 132 -6.45 9.50 5.12
N GLN A 133 -6.44 10.25 4.01
CA GLN A 133 -7.53 10.29 3.04
C GLN A 133 -7.26 9.31 1.91
N GLY A 134 -8.28 8.57 1.49
CA GLY A 134 -8.22 7.81 0.24
C GLY A 134 -9.55 7.76 -0.49
N ILE A 135 -9.47 7.37 -1.76
CA ILE A 135 -10.63 7.07 -2.59
C ILE A 135 -10.74 5.56 -2.74
N ILE A 136 -11.86 5.00 -2.31
CA ILE A 136 -12.25 3.63 -2.65
C ILE A 136 -12.91 3.67 -4.03
N HIS A 137 -12.36 2.89 -4.97
CA HIS A 137 -12.89 2.72 -6.31
C HIS A 137 -13.53 1.34 -6.44
N TYR A 138 -14.85 1.30 -6.53
CA TYR A 138 -15.62 0.09 -6.75
C TYR A 138 -15.66 -0.28 -8.24
N ASP A 139 -15.57 -1.57 -8.52
CA ASP A 139 -15.78 -2.14 -9.86
C ASP A 139 -17.10 -2.90 -9.98
N THR A 140 -17.50 -3.20 -11.21
CA THR A 140 -18.77 -3.83 -11.53
C THR A 140 -18.82 -5.33 -11.21
N LYS A 141 -17.70 -5.93 -10.80
CA LYS A 141 -17.57 -7.37 -10.49
C LYS A 141 -17.52 -7.65 -8.98
N GLY A 142 -17.80 -6.65 -8.15
CA GLY A 142 -17.71 -6.76 -6.68
C GLY A 142 -16.28 -6.62 -6.15
N GLY A 143 -15.36 -6.10 -6.97
CA GLY A 143 -14.00 -5.76 -6.56
C GLY A 143 -13.84 -4.27 -6.21
N ALA A 144 -12.77 -3.94 -5.50
CA ALA A 144 -12.39 -2.56 -5.24
C ALA A 144 -10.87 -2.37 -5.16
N HIS A 145 -10.41 -1.11 -5.25
CA HIS A 145 -9.04 -0.73 -4.90
C HIS A 145 -9.06 0.64 -4.24
N ILE A 146 -8.03 0.92 -3.44
CA ILE A 146 -7.91 2.14 -2.64
C ILE A 146 -6.72 2.94 -3.17
N VAL A 147 -6.98 4.21 -3.44
CA VAL A 147 -5.98 5.19 -3.89
C VAL A 147 -5.80 6.24 -2.80
N PRO A 148 -4.62 6.38 -2.16
CA PRO A 148 -4.35 7.49 -1.26
C PRO A 148 -4.53 8.82 -1.98
N SER A 149 -5.18 9.77 -1.31
CA SER A 149 -5.64 11.03 -1.91
C SER A 149 -5.15 12.24 -1.12
N ALA A 150 -5.24 13.42 -1.72
CA ALA A 150 -4.81 14.66 -1.11
C ALA A 150 -5.41 14.83 0.30
N PRO A 151 -4.58 15.16 1.31
CA PRO A 151 -5.05 15.57 2.63
C PRO A 151 -6.02 16.76 2.52
N LYS A 152 -6.93 16.87 3.49
CA LYS A 152 -7.81 18.04 3.62
C LYS A 152 -7.15 19.14 4.44
#